data_AF-A0A377AVX9-F1
#
_entry.id   AF-A0A377AVX9-F1
#
_cell.length_a   1.000
_cell.length_b   1.000
_cell.length_c   1.000
_cell.angle_alpha   90.00
_cell.angle_beta   90.00
_cell.angle_gamma   90.00
#
_symmetry.space_group_name_H-M   'P 1'
#
loop_
_entity.id
_entity.type
_entity.pdbx_description
1 polymer ?
#
loop_
_entity_poly.entity_id
_entity_poly.type
_entity_poly.pdbx_seq_one_letter_code
_entity_poly.pdbx_strand_id
1 'polypeptide(L)'
;MKQAQIGTIDAQIKRNQASLDTAKTNLDYTRIVAPMAGEVTQITTLQGQTVIAAQQAPNILTLADMSTMLVKAQVSEADVIHLKPGQKAWFTVLGDPLTRYEGQIKDVLPTPEKVNDAIFYYARFEVPNPNGLLRLDMTAQVHIQLTDVKNVLTIPLSALGDPVGDNRYKVKLLRNGETREREVTIGARNDTDVEIVKGLEAGDEVVIGEAKPGAAQWTPLLELKDIRRSYPAGDEQVEVLKGISLDIYAGEMVAIVGASGSGKSTLMNILGCLDKAPAAPIASPVRMLPRWTPMRWRNCAASISALFSSVTICFRI
;
A
#
# COMPACT_ATOMS: atom_id res chain seq x y z
N MET A 1 40.14 13.25 76.72
CA MET A 1 38.70 13.15 77.05
C MET A 1 37.85 14.11 76.20
N LYS A 2 37.99 15.44 76.36
CA LYS A 2 37.15 16.42 75.63
C LYS A 2 37.26 16.36 74.09
N GLN A 3 38.45 16.14 73.55
CA GLN A 3 38.64 16.05 72.09
C GLN A 3 37.91 14.86 71.44
N ALA A 4 37.87 13.72 72.13
CA ALA A 4 37.15 12.53 71.66
C ALA A 4 35.63 12.74 71.72
N GLN A 5 35.12 13.47 72.71
CA GLN A 5 33.70 13.83 72.81
C GLN A 5 33.27 14.77 71.68
N ILE A 6 34.09 15.76 71.32
CA ILE A 6 33.83 16.65 70.17
C ILE A 6 33.76 15.84 68.87
N GLY A 7 34.73 14.96 68.62
CA GLY A 7 34.73 14.11 67.43
C GLY A 7 33.51 13.20 67.32
N THR A 8 33.01 12.67 68.44
CA THR A 8 31.77 11.88 68.48
C THR A 8 30.53 12.74 68.17
N ILE A 9 30.46 13.95 68.71
CA ILE A 9 29.35 14.89 68.43
C ILE A 9 29.38 15.31 66.96
N ASP A 10 30.55 15.61 66.39
CA ASP A 10 30.70 15.96 64.98
C ASP A 10 30.26 14.81 64.06
N ALA A 11 30.64 13.56 64.41
CA ALA A 11 30.17 12.38 63.70
C ALA A 11 28.65 12.20 63.80
N GLN A 12 28.05 12.50 64.97
CA GLN A 12 26.60 12.46 65.17
C GLN A 12 25.89 13.54 64.35
N ILE A 13 26.43 14.77 64.30
CA ILE A 13 25.91 15.87 63.48
C ILE A 13 25.95 15.45 62.00
N LYS A 14 27.08 14.91 61.52
CA LYS A 14 27.21 14.47 60.13
C LYS A 14 26.21 13.35 59.77
N ARG A 15 25.97 12.41 60.69
CA ARG A 15 24.95 11.37 60.53
C ARG A 15 23.54 11.96 60.46
N ASN A 16 23.21 12.87 61.35
CA ASN A 16 21.90 13.51 61.38
C ASN A 16 21.67 14.39 60.13
N GLN A 17 22.72 15.05 59.63
CA GLN A 17 22.69 15.80 58.39
C GLN A 17 22.34 14.89 57.20
N ALA A 18 23.01 13.73 57.09
CA ALA A 18 22.73 12.74 56.04
C ALA A 18 21.30 12.16 56.15
N SER A 19 20.79 11.99 57.37
CA SER A 19 19.41 11.56 57.60
C SER A 19 18.41 12.65 57.19
N LEU A 20 18.71 13.92 57.46
CA LEU A 20 17.89 15.05 57.04
C LEU A 20 17.87 15.17 55.51
N ASP A 21 19.01 15.00 54.86
CA ASP A 21 19.10 15.07 53.40
C ASP A 21 18.33 13.91 52.74
N THR A 22 18.44 12.69 53.27
CA THR A 22 17.60 11.56 52.85
C THR A 22 16.11 11.85 53.00
N ALA A 23 15.70 12.45 54.12
CA ALA A 23 14.29 12.79 54.37
C ALA A 23 13.79 13.88 53.39
N LYS A 24 14.63 14.86 53.05
CA LYS A 24 14.32 15.88 52.03
C LYS A 24 14.17 15.26 50.65
N THR A 25 15.08 14.38 50.24
CA THR A 25 15.00 13.67 48.97
C THR A 25 13.72 12.81 48.88
N ASN A 26 13.34 12.13 49.97
CA ASN A 26 12.08 11.39 50.02
C ASN A 26 10.85 12.30 49.88
N LEU A 27 10.89 13.50 50.45
CA LEU A 27 9.83 14.49 50.27
C LEU A 27 9.80 15.00 48.81
N ASP A 28 10.95 15.24 48.20
CA ASP A 28 11.04 15.69 46.80
C ASP A 28 10.48 14.64 45.83
N TYR A 29 10.68 13.35 46.09
CA TYR A 29 10.06 12.26 45.31
C TYR A 29 8.53 12.23 45.37
N THR A 30 7.90 12.92 46.34
CA THR A 30 6.42 13.06 46.35
C THR A 30 5.92 14.05 45.29
N ARG A 31 6.80 14.92 44.76
CA ARG A 31 6.49 15.84 43.67
C ARG A 31 7.07 15.30 42.37
N ILE A 32 6.20 14.73 41.55
CA ILE A 32 6.57 14.29 40.19
C ILE A 32 6.72 15.52 39.30
N VAL A 33 7.91 15.69 38.73
CA VAL A 33 8.24 16.75 37.76
C VAL A 33 8.45 16.16 36.39
N ALA A 34 8.13 16.91 35.34
CA ALA A 34 8.37 16.48 33.96
C ALA A 34 9.88 16.45 33.69
N PRO A 35 10.44 15.32 33.20
CA PRO A 35 11.88 15.21 32.91
C PRO A 35 12.28 15.99 31.65
N MET A 36 11.32 16.32 30.78
CA MET A 36 11.51 17.10 29.56
C MET A 36 10.27 17.92 29.25
N ALA A 37 10.43 18.96 28.42
CA ALA A 37 9.30 19.65 27.81
C ALA A 37 8.60 18.75 26.79
N GLY A 38 7.28 18.86 26.70
CA GLY A 38 6.46 18.06 25.78
C GLY A 38 4.98 18.19 26.10
N GLU A 39 4.16 17.54 25.29
CA GLU A 39 2.72 17.43 25.50
C GLU A 39 2.40 16.15 26.27
N VAL A 40 1.39 16.20 27.16
CA VAL A 40 0.89 15.01 27.86
C VAL A 40 0.03 14.22 26.87
N THR A 41 0.52 13.05 26.46
CA THR A 41 -0.15 12.22 25.45
C THR A 41 -1.15 11.25 26.07
N GLN A 42 -0.87 10.79 27.30
CA GLN A 42 -1.72 9.85 28.01
C GLN A 42 -1.61 10.06 29.52
N ILE A 43 -2.74 9.99 30.22
CA ILE A 43 -2.80 9.89 31.67
C ILE A 43 -3.21 8.46 32.00
N THR A 44 -2.30 7.69 32.61
CA THR A 44 -2.54 6.28 32.93
C THR A 44 -3.10 6.12 34.34
N THR A 45 -2.63 6.93 35.30
CA THR A 45 -3.10 6.89 36.69
C THR A 45 -4.00 8.09 36.97
N LEU A 46 -5.22 7.83 37.43
CA LEU A 46 -6.19 8.87 37.76
C LEU A 46 -6.02 9.37 39.19
N GLN A 47 -6.50 10.59 39.44
CA GLN A 47 -6.47 11.19 40.76
C GLN A 47 -7.21 10.30 41.78
N GLY A 48 -6.56 10.08 42.94
CA GLY A 48 -7.13 9.28 44.04
C GLY A 48 -6.80 7.79 43.97
N GLN A 49 -6.14 7.31 42.91
CA GLN A 49 -5.63 5.93 42.86
C GLN A 49 -4.38 5.76 43.73
N THR A 50 -4.30 4.62 44.42
CA THR A 50 -3.12 4.25 45.20
C THR A 50 -1.99 3.79 44.27
N VAL A 51 -0.80 4.37 44.45
CA VAL A 51 0.39 4.07 43.67
C VAL A 51 1.42 3.40 44.56
N ILE A 52 1.92 2.22 44.15
CA ILE A 52 2.92 1.45 44.90
C ILE A 52 4.19 1.32 44.05
N ALA A 53 5.27 1.96 44.48
CA ALA A 53 6.55 2.01 43.76
C ALA A 53 7.58 0.97 44.25
N ALA A 54 7.15 -0.24 44.60
CA ALA A 54 8.00 -1.23 45.28
C ALA A 54 8.75 -2.20 44.34
N GLN A 55 8.21 -2.53 43.17
CA GLN A 55 8.79 -3.52 42.26
C GLN A 55 8.93 -3.02 40.82
N GLN A 56 7.97 -2.23 40.34
CA GLN A 56 8.00 -1.59 39.03
C GLN A 56 7.65 -0.12 39.20
N ALA A 57 8.34 0.75 38.46
CA ALA A 57 7.99 2.16 38.43
C ALA A 57 6.60 2.29 37.76
N PRO A 58 5.58 2.80 38.48
CA PRO A 58 4.25 2.92 37.93
C PRO A 58 4.22 4.02 36.86
N ASN A 59 3.60 3.75 35.72
CA ASN A 59 3.38 4.77 34.71
C ASN A 59 2.22 5.68 35.15
N ILE A 60 2.54 6.93 35.49
CA ILE A 60 1.55 7.93 35.90
C ILE A 60 0.97 8.63 34.66
N LEU A 61 1.85 9.11 33.80
CA LEU A 61 1.54 9.84 32.59
C LEU A 61 2.66 9.66 31.56
N THR A 62 2.30 9.77 30.29
CA THR A 62 3.23 9.74 29.16
C THR A 62 3.36 11.15 28.59
N LEU A 63 4.60 11.59 28.38
CA LEU A 63 4.95 12.87 27.74
C LEU A 63 5.64 12.58 26.41
N ALA A 64 5.36 13.38 25.38
CA ALA A 64 6.08 13.33 24.12
C ALA A 64 6.33 14.72 23.56
N ASP A 65 7.48 14.90 22.89
CA ASP A 65 7.72 16.06 22.04
C ASP A 65 7.06 15.82 20.67
N MET A 66 6.04 16.61 20.36
CA MET A 66 5.24 16.51 19.13
C MET A 66 5.71 17.49 18.05
N SER A 67 6.78 18.27 18.29
CA SER A 67 7.30 19.26 17.36
C SER A 67 7.94 18.62 16.11
N THR A 68 8.51 17.43 16.27
CA THR A 68 9.14 16.65 15.20
C THR A 68 8.65 15.22 15.28
N MET A 69 8.09 14.71 14.18
CA MET A 69 7.57 13.35 14.11
C MET A 69 8.64 12.42 13.56
N LEU A 70 8.81 11.28 14.22
CA LEU A 70 9.65 10.19 13.74
C LEU A 70 8.78 9.19 12.98
N VAL A 71 8.94 9.14 11.67
CA VAL A 71 8.21 8.19 10.83
C VAL A 71 8.97 6.88 10.78
N LYS A 72 8.27 5.77 11.01
CA LYS A 72 8.80 4.40 10.90
C LYS A 72 8.22 3.74 9.66
N ALA A 73 8.99 3.69 8.58
CA ALA A 73 8.61 3.02 7.35
C ALA A 73 9.01 1.55 7.40
N GLN A 74 8.06 0.64 7.18
CA GLN A 74 8.33 -0.79 7.05
C GLN A 74 8.79 -1.07 5.62
N VAL A 75 10.00 -1.62 5.48
CA VAL A 75 10.63 -1.94 4.20
C VAL A 75 10.89 -3.45 4.15
N SER A 76 10.56 -4.10 3.04
CA SER A 76 10.79 -5.52 2.84
C SER A 76 12.28 -5.86 2.86
N GLU A 77 12.65 -7.05 3.35
CA GLU A 77 14.02 -7.58 3.30
C GLU A 77 14.61 -7.56 1.87
N ALA A 78 13.78 -7.74 0.84
CA ALA A 78 14.22 -7.70 -0.55
C ALA A 78 14.78 -6.33 -0.97
N ASP A 79 14.27 -5.25 -0.39
CA ASP A 79 14.55 -3.88 -0.83
C ASP A 79 15.50 -3.14 0.11
N VAL A 80 15.62 -3.57 1.37
CA VAL A 80 16.39 -2.88 2.41
C VAL A 80 17.88 -2.71 2.07
N ILE A 81 18.44 -3.62 1.26
CA ILE A 81 19.86 -3.59 0.85
C ILE A 81 20.16 -2.36 -0.03
N HIS A 82 19.15 -1.84 -0.72
CA HIS A 82 19.27 -0.68 -1.61
C HIS A 82 19.05 0.65 -0.87
N LEU A 83 18.59 0.61 0.38
CA LEU A 83 18.38 1.80 1.19
C LEU A 83 19.70 2.33 1.77
N LYS A 84 19.86 3.65 1.72
CA LYS A 84 21.01 4.35 2.28
C LYS A 84 20.55 5.54 3.12
N PRO A 85 21.18 5.79 4.29
CA PRO A 85 20.99 7.03 5.01
C PRO A 85 21.23 8.25 4.11
N GLY A 86 20.41 9.29 4.27
CA GLY A 86 20.43 10.51 3.46
C GLY A 86 19.59 10.46 2.18
N GLN A 87 18.99 9.31 1.82
CA GLN A 87 18.02 9.26 0.71
C GLN A 87 16.79 10.13 1.02
N LYS A 88 16.27 10.77 -0.03
CA LYS A 88 15.02 11.54 0.07
C LYS A 88 13.84 10.58 0.20
N ALA A 89 12.97 10.86 1.14
CA ALA A 89 11.72 10.15 1.32
C ALA A 89 10.60 11.16 1.56
N TRP A 90 9.39 10.80 1.20
CA TRP A 90 8.21 11.57 1.55
C TRP A 90 7.08 10.63 1.92
N PHE A 91 6.11 11.14 2.66
CA PHE A 91 4.89 10.39 2.94
C PHE A 91 3.66 11.25 2.77
N THR A 92 2.55 10.56 2.63
CA THR A 92 1.20 11.12 2.70
C THR A 92 0.43 10.41 3.80
N VAL A 93 -0.59 11.08 4.34
CA VAL A 93 -1.49 10.49 5.33
C VAL A 93 -2.77 10.05 4.63
N LEU A 94 -3.39 8.96 5.06
CA LEU A 94 -4.59 8.44 4.39
C LEU A 94 -5.76 9.45 4.38
N GLY A 95 -5.84 10.31 5.39
CA GLY A 95 -6.86 11.36 5.47
C GLY A 95 -6.60 12.58 4.58
N ASP A 96 -5.39 12.72 4.04
CA ASP A 96 -5.00 13.80 3.13
C ASP A 96 -3.88 13.32 2.19
N PRO A 97 -4.26 12.64 1.09
CA PRO A 97 -3.30 12.06 0.15
C PRO A 97 -2.61 13.11 -0.74
N LEU A 98 -3.07 14.37 -0.72
CA LEU A 98 -2.51 15.44 -1.55
C LEU A 98 -1.33 16.14 -0.87
N THR A 99 -1.37 16.27 0.45
CA THR A 99 -0.29 16.90 1.21
C THR A 99 0.88 15.95 1.39
N ARG A 100 2.04 16.34 0.85
CA ARG A 100 3.30 15.60 0.99
C ARG A 100 4.15 16.17 2.11
N TYR A 101 4.65 15.27 2.94
CA TYR A 101 5.59 15.58 3.99
C TYR A 101 6.95 15.01 3.62
N GLU A 102 7.93 15.88 3.38
CA GLU A 102 9.27 15.50 2.92
C GLU A 102 10.24 15.34 4.09
N GLY A 103 11.16 14.38 3.95
CA GLY A 103 12.22 14.13 4.91
C GLY A 103 13.40 13.37 4.27
N GLN A 104 14.40 13.07 5.08
CA GLN A 104 15.55 12.26 4.67
C GLN A 104 15.70 11.06 5.60
N ILE A 105 16.04 9.90 5.04
CA ILE A 105 16.31 8.71 5.84
C ILE A 105 17.45 8.99 6.82
N LYS A 106 17.14 8.92 8.10
CA LYS A 106 18.11 9.06 9.20
C LYS A 106 18.93 7.78 9.32
N ASP A 107 18.25 6.66 9.48
CA ASP A 107 18.85 5.34 9.58
C ASP A 107 17.85 4.23 9.26
N VAL A 108 18.38 3.01 9.14
CA VAL A 108 17.61 1.78 9.03
C VAL A 108 17.97 0.92 10.24
N LEU A 109 16.97 0.47 10.99
CA LEU A 109 17.18 -0.36 12.17
C LEU A 109 17.69 -1.74 11.76
N PRO A 110 18.75 -2.28 12.39
CA PRO A 110 19.31 -3.58 12.02
C PRO A 110 18.48 -4.77 12.50
N THR A 111 17.55 -4.54 13.44
CA THR A 111 16.68 -5.58 13.99
C THR A 111 15.42 -5.68 13.13
N PRO A 112 15.17 -6.83 12.49
CA PRO A 112 13.95 -7.02 11.71
C PRO A 112 12.73 -7.29 12.60
N GLU A 113 11.55 -7.06 12.02
CA GLU A 113 10.27 -7.50 12.55
C GLU A 113 9.63 -8.49 11.58
N LYS A 114 9.07 -9.58 12.11
CA LYS A 114 8.39 -10.61 11.32
C LYS A 114 6.89 -10.40 11.42
N VAL A 115 6.24 -10.09 10.29
CA VAL A 115 4.80 -9.86 10.20
C VAL A 115 4.24 -10.79 9.11
N ASN A 116 3.30 -11.68 9.47
CA ASN A 116 2.68 -12.63 8.54
C ASN A 116 3.69 -13.43 7.70
N ASP A 117 4.71 -13.97 8.34
CA ASP A 117 5.81 -14.71 7.70
C ASP A 117 6.71 -13.92 6.73
N ALA A 118 6.49 -12.62 6.58
CA ALA A 118 7.38 -11.71 5.88
C ALA A 118 8.28 -10.93 6.84
N ILE A 119 9.53 -10.73 6.44
CA ILE A 119 10.55 -10.02 7.22
C ILE A 119 10.61 -8.57 6.76
N PHE A 120 10.50 -7.64 7.70
CA PHE A 120 10.56 -6.20 7.47
C PHE A 120 11.63 -5.54 8.32
N TYR A 121 12.20 -4.46 7.79
CA TYR A 121 13.13 -3.57 8.48
C TYR A 121 12.53 -2.18 8.57
N TYR A 122 12.80 -1.47 9.67
CA TYR A 122 12.32 -0.09 9.84
C TYR A 122 13.33 0.92 9.33
N ALA A 123 12.95 1.69 8.32
CA ALA A 123 13.64 2.92 7.95
C ALA A 123 13.01 4.09 8.70
N ARG A 124 13.84 4.93 9.34
CA ARG A 124 13.39 6.07 10.13
C ARG A 124 13.76 7.37 9.48
N PHE A 125 12.85 8.34 9.52
CA PHE A 125 13.12 9.71 9.12
C PHE A 125 12.32 10.69 9.97
N GLU A 126 12.86 11.89 10.12
CA GLU A 126 12.29 12.95 10.96
C GLU A 126 11.61 13.99 10.08
N VAL A 127 10.41 14.41 10.49
CA VAL A 127 9.61 15.42 9.79
C VAL A 127 9.09 16.45 10.77
N PRO A 128 9.34 17.75 10.55
CA PRO A 128 8.76 18.82 11.39
C PRO A 128 7.23 18.81 11.36
N ASN A 129 6.61 19.06 12.51
CA ASN A 129 5.15 19.13 12.68
C ASN A 129 4.72 20.48 13.28
N PRO A 130 5.04 21.61 12.61
CA PRO A 130 4.83 22.95 13.18
C PRO A 130 3.35 23.27 13.44
N ASN A 131 2.45 22.73 12.63
CA ASN A 131 1.01 22.97 12.73
C ASN A 131 0.31 21.98 13.69
N GLY A 132 1.04 21.02 14.26
CA GLY A 132 0.46 20.00 15.12
C GLY A 132 -0.67 19.24 14.43
N LEU A 133 -0.51 18.89 13.15
CA LEU A 133 -1.51 18.14 12.37
C LEU A 133 -1.29 16.64 12.50
N LEU A 134 -0.03 16.22 12.54
CA LEU A 134 0.35 14.83 12.70
C LEU A 134 0.08 14.38 14.15
N ARG A 135 -0.40 13.14 14.30
CA ARG A 135 -0.66 12.50 15.60
C ARG A 135 0.17 11.23 15.71
N LEU A 136 0.34 10.76 16.95
CA LEU A 136 0.96 9.47 17.22
C LEU A 136 0.18 8.34 16.54
N ASP A 137 0.91 7.30 16.14
CA ASP A 137 0.38 6.08 15.52
C ASP A 137 -0.50 6.27 14.27
N MET A 138 -0.38 7.42 13.60
CA MET A 138 -1.07 7.68 12.35
C MET A 138 -0.49 6.84 11.20
N THR A 139 -1.36 6.20 10.42
CA THR A 139 -0.96 5.46 9.22
C THR A 139 -0.55 6.41 8.10
N ALA A 140 0.62 6.16 7.52
CA ALA A 140 1.19 6.93 6.43
C ALA A 140 1.59 6.02 5.27
N GLN A 141 1.42 6.51 4.04
CA GLN A 141 1.97 5.87 2.85
C GLN A 141 3.32 6.52 2.55
N VAL A 142 4.40 5.75 2.71
CA VAL A 142 5.77 6.23 2.55
C VAL A 142 6.28 5.88 1.15
N HIS A 143 6.92 6.86 0.52
CA HIS A 143 7.62 6.72 -0.75
C HIS A 143 9.10 7.05 -0.51
N ILE A 144 9.97 6.12 -0.87
CA ILE A 144 11.41 6.26 -0.70
C ILE A 144 12.04 6.36 -2.09
N GLN A 145 12.82 7.41 -2.33
CA GLN A 145 13.55 7.54 -3.58
C GLN A 145 14.75 6.59 -3.58
N LEU A 146 14.64 5.47 -4.30
CA LEU A 146 15.72 4.48 -4.43
C LEU A 146 16.83 5.00 -5.36
N THR A 147 16.44 5.46 -6.55
CA THR A 147 17.36 5.91 -7.60
C THR A 147 16.80 7.15 -8.30
N ASP A 148 17.63 8.15 -8.56
CA ASP A 148 17.32 9.33 -9.38
C ASP A 148 18.26 9.31 -10.59
N VAL A 149 17.89 8.54 -11.61
CA VAL A 149 18.62 8.49 -12.88
C VAL A 149 18.06 9.57 -13.80
N LYS A 150 18.86 10.60 -14.07
CA LYS A 150 18.52 11.70 -14.97
C LYS A 150 19.15 11.49 -16.34
N ASN A 151 18.46 11.96 -17.38
CA ASN A 151 18.89 11.83 -18.78
C ASN A 151 19.13 10.39 -19.23
N VAL A 152 18.22 9.47 -18.84
CA VAL A 152 18.22 8.09 -19.32
C VAL A 152 17.11 7.88 -20.34
N LEU A 153 17.39 7.05 -21.35
CA LEU A 153 16.40 6.67 -22.35
C LEU A 153 15.48 5.60 -21.75
N THR A 154 14.20 5.90 -21.63
CA THR A 154 13.19 4.95 -21.17
C THR A 154 12.23 4.58 -22.29
N ILE A 155 11.74 3.34 -22.25
CA ILE A 155 10.62 2.92 -23.09
C ILE A 155 9.52 2.32 -22.19
N PRO A 156 8.23 2.44 -22.57
CA PRO A 156 7.15 1.79 -21.87
C PRO A 156 7.34 0.27 -21.86
N LEU A 157 6.92 -0.38 -20.78
CA LEU A 157 6.95 -1.84 -20.65
C LEU A 157 6.17 -2.56 -21.75
N SER A 158 5.15 -1.92 -22.32
CA SER A 158 4.37 -2.47 -23.44
C SER A 158 5.14 -2.58 -24.75
N ALA A 159 6.23 -1.79 -24.92
CA ALA A 159 7.10 -1.87 -26.09
C ALA A 159 8.20 -2.95 -25.95
N LEU A 160 8.37 -3.51 -24.75
CA LEU A 160 9.34 -4.55 -24.47
C LEU A 160 8.81 -5.89 -25.01
N GLY A 161 9.52 -6.47 -25.97
CA GLY A 161 9.19 -7.77 -26.55
C GLY A 161 9.77 -8.93 -25.74
N ASP A 162 9.95 -10.07 -26.41
CA ASP A 162 10.39 -11.29 -25.76
C ASP A 162 11.84 -11.20 -25.21
N PRO A 163 12.11 -11.81 -24.04
CA PRO A 163 13.46 -11.90 -23.49
C PRO A 163 14.34 -12.82 -24.34
N VAL A 164 15.57 -12.37 -24.61
CA VAL A 164 16.61 -13.14 -25.34
C VAL A 164 17.67 -13.69 -24.38
N GLY A 165 17.83 -13.07 -23.22
CA GLY A 165 18.73 -13.52 -22.17
C GLY A 165 18.65 -12.61 -20.94
N ASP A 166 19.62 -12.76 -20.03
CA ASP A 166 19.66 -11.97 -18.81
C ASP A 166 19.79 -10.47 -19.13
N ASN A 167 18.80 -9.68 -18.68
CA ASN A 167 18.60 -8.26 -18.98
C ASN A 167 18.60 -7.85 -20.48
N ARG A 168 18.38 -8.80 -21.40
CA ARG A 168 18.35 -8.55 -22.85
C ARG A 168 17.01 -8.89 -23.48
N TYR A 169 16.44 -7.94 -24.21
CA TYR A 169 15.10 -8.01 -24.76
C TYR A 169 15.07 -7.55 -26.21
N LYS A 170 14.07 -8.00 -26.98
CA LYS A 170 13.82 -7.45 -28.31
C LYS A 170 12.85 -6.28 -28.23
N VAL A 171 13.14 -5.21 -28.96
CA VAL A 171 12.23 -4.07 -29.14
C VAL A 171 12.01 -3.87 -30.64
N LYS A 172 10.76 -3.61 -31.01
CA LYS A 172 10.37 -3.30 -32.38
C LYS A 172 10.51 -1.79 -32.63
N LEU A 173 11.43 -1.40 -33.51
CA LEU A 173 11.59 -0.03 -33.95
C LEU A 173 10.79 0.20 -35.24
N LEU A 174 10.20 1.37 -35.37
CA LEU A 174 9.58 1.85 -36.60
C LEU A 174 10.57 2.79 -37.30
N ARG A 175 10.99 2.45 -38.53
CA ARG A 175 11.75 3.38 -39.38
C ARG A 175 11.18 3.36 -40.80
N ASN A 176 10.76 4.51 -41.31
CA ASN A 176 10.18 4.68 -42.65
C ASN A 176 8.96 3.76 -42.91
N GLY A 177 8.15 3.49 -41.88
CA GLY A 177 6.98 2.60 -41.97
C GLY A 177 7.30 1.10 -41.96
N GLU A 178 8.57 0.72 -41.82
CA GLU A 178 9.01 -0.67 -41.72
C GLU A 178 9.45 -0.98 -40.28
N THR A 179 8.92 -2.07 -39.71
CA THR A 179 9.25 -2.48 -38.34
C THR A 179 10.50 -3.35 -38.33
N ARG A 180 11.50 -3.01 -37.52
CA ARG A 180 12.72 -3.80 -37.33
C ARG A 180 12.91 -4.16 -35.87
N GLU A 181 13.16 -5.44 -35.60
CA GLU A 181 13.53 -5.89 -34.26
C GLU A 181 14.99 -5.53 -33.97
N ARG A 182 15.24 -4.98 -32.77
CA ARG A 182 16.57 -4.72 -32.26
C ARG A 182 16.68 -5.24 -30.84
N GLU A 183 17.83 -5.83 -30.53
CA GLU A 183 18.15 -6.26 -29.17
C GLU A 183 18.59 -5.07 -28.33
N VAL A 184 17.98 -4.95 -27.15
CA VAL A 184 18.27 -3.90 -26.17
C VAL A 184 18.69 -4.54 -24.86
N THR A 185 19.59 -3.87 -24.15
CA THR A 185 19.95 -4.20 -22.77
C THR A 185 19.25 -3.21 -21.86
N ILE A 186 18.42 -3.72 -20.95
CA ILE A 186 17.67 -2.88 -20.01
C ILE A 186 18.48 -2.65 -18.73
N GLY A 187 18.08 -1.65 -17.94
CA GLY A 187 18.67 -1.27 -16.67
C GLY A 187 17.65 -1.37 -15.54
N ALA A 188 17.43 -0.28 -14.81
CA ALA A 188 16.36 -0.21 -13.83
C ALA A 188 14.98 -0.30 -14.50
N ARG A 189 14.03 -0.89 -13.80
CA ARG A 189 12.63 -1.01 -14.22
C ARG A 189 11.73 -0.39 -13.17
N ASN A 190 10.71 0.33 -13.60
CA ASN A 190 9.58 0.73 -12.77
C ASN A 190 8.27 0.08 -13.28
N ASP A 191 7.13 0.44 -12.69
CA ASP A 191 5.83 -0.18 -13.02
C ASP A 191 5.30 0.17 -14.41
N THR A 192 5.84 1.22 -15.05
CA THR A 192 5.36 1.75 -16.34
C THR A 192 6.41 1.61 -17.45
N ASP A 193 7.67 1.85 -17.12
CA ASP A 193 8.79 2.08 -18.01
C ASP A 193 10.02 1.25 -17.61
N VAL A 194 10.87 0.99 -18.60
CA VAL A 194 12.20 0.38 -18.44
C VAL A 194 13.28 1.32 -18.94
N GLU A 195 14.37 1.39 -18.18
CA GLU A 195 15.59 2.07 -18.60
C GLU A 195 16.30 1.25 -19.67
N ILE A 196 16.75 1.90 -20.74
CA ILE A 196 17.54 1.31 -21.81
C ILE A 196 18.99 1.74 -21.66
N VAL A 197 19.85 0.77 -21.32
CA VAL A 197 21.29 1.00 -21.15
C VAL A 197 22.02 0.93 -22.49
N LYS A 198 21.59 0.02 -23.38
CA LYS A 198 22.16 -0.15 -24.73
C LYS A 198 21.11 -0.61 -25.73
N GLY A 199 21.29 -0.23 -26.99
CA GLY A 199 20.53 -0.75 -28.12
C GLY A 199 19.54 0.22 -28.73
N LEU A 200 19.20 1.33 -28.06
CA LEU A 200 18.37 2.40 -28.64
C LEU A 200 19.06 3.74 -28.49
N GLU A 201 18.77 4.64 -29.42
CA GLU A 201 19.22 6.03 -29.40
C GLU A 201 18.01 6.95 -29.19
N ALA A 202 18.28 8.14 -28.63
CA ALA A 202 17.23 9.15 -28.47
C ALA A 202 16.69 9.57 -29.84
N GLY A 203 15.37 9.44 -30.03
CA GLY A 203 14.67 9.70 -31.29
C GLY A 203 14.30 8.44 -32.09
N ASP A 204 14.70 7.25 -31.64
CA ASP A 204 14.17 5.99 -32.21
C ASP A 204 12.68 5.82 -31.85
N GLU A 205 11.83 5.63 -32.86
CA GLU A 205 10.41 5.33 -32.65
C GLU A 205 10.22 3.85 -32.32
N VAL A 206 9.57 3.56 -31.19
CA VAL A 206 9.31 2.20 -30.71
C VAL A 206 7.82 1.86 -30.79
N VAL A 207 7.51 0.63 -31.19
CA VAL A 207 6.13 0.16 -31.34
C VAL A 207 5.61 -0.32 -29.98
N ILE A 208 4.70 0.44 -29.37
CA ILE A 208 4.05 0.14 -28.08
C ILE A 208 2.87 -0.84 -28.19
N GLY A 209 2.49 -1.21 -29.42
CA GLY A 209 1.42 -2.16 -29.71
C GLY A 209 1.10 -2.20 -31.21
N GLU A 210 1.00 -3.40 -31.79
CA GLU A 210 0.47 -3.58 -33.14
C GLU A 210 -1.06 -3.62 -33.06
N ALA A 211 -1.73 -2.54 -33.49
CA ALA A 211 -3.12 -2.65 -33.89
C ALA A 211 -3.16 -3.54 -35.12
N LYS A 212 -3.53 -4.83 -34.97
CA LYS A 212 -3.66 -5.77 -36.09
C LYS A 212 -4.51 -5.14 -37.20
N PRO A 213 -3.93 -4.73 -38.35
CA PRO A 213 -4.70 -4.15 -39.44
C PRO A 213 -5.36 -5.32 -40.19
N GLY A 214 -6.60 -5.60 -39.83
CA GLY A 214 -7.40 -6.72 -40.34
C GLY A 214 -8.72 -6.94 -39.59
N ALA A 215 -8.99 -6.09 -38.60
CA ALA A 215 -10.14 -6.12 -37.72
C ALA A 215 -11.44 -5.54 -38.34
N ALA A 216 -11.57 -5.51 -39.66
CA ALA A 216 -12.78 -5.05 -40.34
C ALA A 216 -13.66 -6.25 -40.70
N GLN A 217 -14.40 -6.75 -39.70
CA GLN A 217 -15.65 -7.54 -39.72
C GLN A 217 -15.67 -8.51 -38.52
N TRP A 218 -15.74 -7.97 -37.30
CA TRP A 218 -15.95 -8.82 -36.14
C TRP A 218 -17.43 -8.98 -35.90
N THR A 219 -17.93 -10.20 -36.07
CA THR A 219 -19.18 -10.60 -35.42
C THR A 219 -18.84 -10.81 -33.94
N PRO A 220 -19.56 -10.18 -32.99
CA PRO A 220 -19.33 -10.41 -31.57
C PRO A 220 -19.50 -11.90 -31.25
N LEU A 221 -18.60 -12.44 -30.45
CA LEU A 221 -18.70 -13.83 -29.99
C LEU A 221 -19.84 -13.97 -28.99
N LEU A 222 -20.07 -12.91 -28.20
CA LEU A 222 -21.16 -12.81 -27.26
C LEU A 222 -21.81 -11.42 -27.39
N GLU A 223 -23.13 -11.41 -27.56
CA GLU A 223 -23.94 -10.20 -27.69
C GLU A 223 -25.04 -10.25 -26.62
N LEU A 224 -25.04 -9.26 -25.73
CA LEU A 224 -26.05 -9.01 -24.71
C LEU A 224 -26.81 -7.74 -25.09
N LYS A 225 -28.15 -7.80 -25.10
CA LYS A 225 -28.99 -6.63 -25.39
C LYS A 225 -30.05 -6.46 -24.32
N ASP A 226 -30.06 -5.28 -23.71
CA ASP A 226 -31.04 -4.83 -22.71
C ASP A 226 -31.29 -5.85 -21.58
N ILE A 227 -30.21 -6.42 -21.04
CA ILE A 227 -30.30 -7.39 -19.95
C ILE A 227 -30.79 -6.70 -18.67
N ARG A 228 -31.96 -7.14 -18.20
CA ARG A 228 -32.58 -6.69 -16.95
C ARG A 228 -32.79 -7.84 -15.98
N ARG A 229 -32.66 -7.56 -14.69
CA ARG A 229 -32.88 -8.54 -13.63
C ARG A 229 -33.32 -7.86 -12.34
N SER A 230 -34.46 -8.31 -11.80
CA SER A 230 -34.94 -7.95 -10.48
C SER A 230 -34.97 -9.18 -9.55
N TYR A 231 -34.80 -8.93 -8.26
CA TYR A 231 -34.98 -9.93 -7.21
C TYR A 231 -36.03 -9.43 -6.21
N PRO A 232 -36.85 -10.33 -5.64
CA PRO A 232 -37.78 -9.97 -4.58
C PRO A 232 -37.01 -9.58 -3.31
N ALA A 233 -37.34 -8.43 -2.73
CA ALA A 233 -36.81 -7.95 -1.46
C ALA A 233 -37.99 -7.56 -0.55
N GLY A 234 -38.58 -8.57 0.10
CA GLY A 234 -39.84 -8.40 0.84
C GLY A 234 -41.02 -8.19 -0.11
N ASP A 235 -41.82 -7.15 0.12
CA ASP A 235 -42.97 -6.78 -0.72
C ASP A 235 -42.59 -5.97 -1.98
N GLU A 236 -41.32 -5.59 -2.13
CA GLU A 236 -40.81 -4.82 -3.28
C GLU A 236 -39.91 -5.65 -4.20
N GLN A 237 -39.91 -5.30 -5.48
CA GLN A 237 -38.99 -5.85 -6.47
C GLN A 237 -37.80 -4.89 -6.62
N VAL A 238 -36.59 -5.35 -6.31
CA VAL A 238 -35.37 -4.56 -6.50
C VAL A 238 -34.73 -4.93 -7.84
N GLU A 239 -34.71 -3.98 -8.77
CA GLU A 239 -34.02 -4.14 -10.05
C GLU A 239 -32.50 -3.97 -9.87
N VAL A 240 -31.78 -5.08 -10.06
CA VAL A 240 -30.32 -5.19 -9.89
C VAL A 240 -29.58 -4.94 -11.21
N LEU A 241 -30.10 -5.42 -12.34
CA LEU A 241 -29.58 -5.09 -13.68
C LEU A 241 -30.62 -4.23 -14.40
N LYS A 242 -30.23 -3.02 -14.80
CA LYS A 242 -31.09 -1.97 -15.36
C LYS A 242 -30.84 -1.74 -16.85
N GLY A 243 -30.91 -2.80 -17.64
CA GLY A 243 -30.83 -2.72 -19.11
C GLY A 243 -29.40 -2.61 -19.62
N ILE A 244 -28.62 -3.67 -19.40
CA ILE A 244 -27.21 -3.72 -19.82
C ILE A 244 -27.09 -4.34 -21.21
N SER A 245 -26.43 -3.64 -22.12
CA SER A 245 -26.04 -4.14 -23.44
C SER A 245 -24.51 -4.22 -23.53
N LEU A 246 -23.97 -5.32 -24.04
CA LEU A 246 -22.53 -5.57 -24.10
C LEU A 246 -22.21 -6.52 -25.25
N ASP A 247 -21.23 -6.15 -26.06
CA ASP A 247 -20.65 -6.97 -27.12
C ASP A 247 -19.24 -7.39 -26.71
N ILE A 248 -18.91 -8.68 -26.86
CA ILE A 248 -17.58 -9.21 -26.55
C ILE A 248 -17.02 -9.95 -27.76
N TYR A 249 -15.82 -9.58 -28.17
CA TYR A 249 -15.13 -10.14 -29.32
C TYR A 249 -14.10 -11.22 -28.92
N ALA A 250 -13.76 -12.10 -29.87
CA ALA A 250 -12.80 -13.18 -29.61
C ALA A 250 -11.41 -12.61 -29.34
N GLY A 251 -10.75 -13.07 -28.27
CA GLY A 251 -9.44 -12.59 -27.82
C GLY A 251 -9.48 -11.33 -26.95
N GLU A 252 -10.66 -10.75 -26.71
CA GLU A 252 -10.85 -9.56 -25.88
C GLU A 252 -10.79 -9.93 -24.38
N MET A 253 -10.15 -9.07 -23.58
CA MET A 253 -10.25 -9.13 -22.13
C MET A 253 -11.21 -8.06 -21.64
N VAL A 254 -12.30 -8.48 -21.03
CA VAL A 254 -13.33 -7.58 -20.49
C VAL A 254 -13.32 -7.68 -18.97
N ALA A 255 -13.31 -6.51 -18.32
CA ALA A 255 -13.38 -6.37 -16.88
C ALA A 255 -14.73 -5.78 -16.45
N ILE A 256 -15.42 -6.45 -15.52
CA ILE A 256 -16.67 -5.93 -14.93
C ILE A 256 -16.37 -5.38 -13.53
N VAL A 257 -16.51 -4.07 -13.35
CA VAL A 257 -16.15 -3.35 -12.11
C VAL A 257 -17.35 -2.59 -11.56
N GLY A 258 -17.45 -2.47 -10.23
CA GLY A 258 -18.56 -1.75 -9.56
C GLY A 258 -18.67 -2.04 -8.06
N ALA A 259 -19.42 -1.24 -7.31
CA ALA A 259 -19.61 -1.38 -5.86
C ALA A 259 -20.32 -2.68 -5.45
N SER A 260 -20.15 -3.16 -4.22
CA SER A 260 -20.86 -4.36 -3.73
C SER A 260 -22.38 -4.20 -3.90
N GLY A 261 -23.05 -5.22 -4.43
CA GLY A 261 -24.49 -5.15 -4.75
C GLY A 261 -24.85 -4.55 -6.13
N SER A 262 -23.90 -4.05 -6.91
CA SER A 262 -24.16 -3.46 -8.24
C SER A 262 -24.54 -4.45 -9.35
N GLY A 263 -24.81 -5.72 -9.02
CA GLY A 263 -25.21 -6.74 -10.00
C GLY A 263 -24.10 -7.47 -10.76
N LYS A 264 -22.81 -7.29 -10.41
CA LYS A 264 -21.68 -7.98 -11.08
C LYS A 264 -21.81 -9.51 -11.10
N SER A 265 -22.07 -10.10 -9.93
CA SER A 265 -22.25 -11.56 -9.81
C SER A 265 -23.52 -12.02 -10.54
N THR A 266 -24.56 -11.19 -10.57
CA THR A 266 -25.79 -11.45 -11.33
C THR A 266 -25.53 -11.46 -12.84
N LEU A 267 -24.78 -10.48 -13.36
CA LEU A 267 -24.38 -10.43 -14.76
C LEU A 267 -23.49 -11.62 -15.14
N MET A 268 -22.55 -12.00 -14.26
CA MET A 268 -21.71 -13.19 -14.43
C MET A 268 -22.51 -14.50 -14.45
N ASN A 269 -23.54 -14.64 -13.62
CA ASN A 269 -24.38 -15.83 -13.62
C ASN A 269 -25.22 -15.97 -14.90
N ILE A 270 -25.67 -14.85 -15.47
CA ILE A 270 -26.36 -14.81 -16.77
C ILE A 270 -25.39 -15.17 -17.90
N LEU A 271 -24.19 -14.59 -17.89
CA LEU A 271 -23.11 -14.89 -18.85
C LEU A 271 -22.69 -16.37 -18.80
N GLY A 272 -22.64 -16.96 -17.60
CA GLY A 272 -22.32 -18.37 -17.37
C GLY A 272 -23.46 -19.35 -17.63
N CYS A 273 -24.61 -18.89 -18.14
CA CYS A 273 -25.83 -19.68 -18.35
C CYS A 273 -26.37 -20.38 -17.09
N LEU A 274 -26.04 -19.87 -15.89
CA LEU A 274 -26.45 -20.44 -14.60
C LEU A 274 -27.79 -19.89 -14.11
N ASP A 275 -28.22 -18.74 -14.62
CA ASP A 275 -29.49 -18.11 -14.31
C ASP A 275 -30.23 -17.75 -15.61
N LYS A 276 -31.55 -17.99 -15.69
CA LYS A 276 -32.35 -17.67 -16.89
C LYS A 276 -32.85 -16.22 -16.81
N ALA A 277 -32.59 -15.43 -17.85
CA ALA A 277 -33.22 -14.13 -18.01
C ALA A 277 -34.76 -14.30 -18.09
N PRO A 278 -35.56 -13.46 -17.40
CA PRO A 278 -37.01 -13.53 -17.52
C PRO A 278 -37.45 -13.19 -18.94
N ALA A 279 -38.45 -13.91 -19.44
CA ALA A 279 -38.97 -13.77 -20.79
C ALA A 279 -39.69 -12.42 -20.97
N ALA A 280 -39.04 -11.47 -21.65
CA ALA A 280 -39.72 -10.36 -22.30
C ALA A 280 -39.90 -10.70 -23.80
N PRO A 281 -41.01 -10.29 -24.44
CA PRO A 281 -41.19 -10.50 -25.87
C PRO A 281 -40.32 -9.48 -26.60
N ILE A 282 -39.65 -9.93 -27.67
CA ILE A 282 -38.71 -9.17 -28.53
C ILE A 282 -37.25 -9.28 -28.05
N ALA A 283 -36.45 -9.92 -28.89
CA ALA A 283 -35.00 -10.17 -28.81
C ALA A 283 -34.54 -11.40 -27.99
N SER A 284 -33.85 -12.31 -28.68
CA SER A 284 -33.16 -13.47 -28.10
C SER A 284 -32.11 -12.98 -27.08
N PRO A 285 -32.21 -13.32 -25.79
CA PRO A 285 -31.52 -12.56 -24.75
C PRO A 285 -30.01 -12.78 -24.71
N VAL A 286 -29.51 -13.89 -25.24
CA VAL A 286 -28.07 -14.16 -25.37
C VAL A 286 -27.85 -14.94 -26.66
N ARG A 287 -27.10 -14.38 -27.61
CA ARG A 287 -26.74 -15.07 -28.85
C ARG A 287 -25.32 -15.60 -28.75
N MET A 288 -25.19 -16.90 -28.45
CA MET A 288 -23.92 -17.62 -28.55
C MET A 288 -23.78 -18.24 -29.94
N LEU A 289 -22.66 -17.97 -30.62
CA LEU A 289 -22.40 -18.49 -31.97
C LEU A 289 -21.86 -19.94 -31.93
N PRO A 290 -22.08 -20.77 -32.97
CA PRO A 290 -22.00 -22.24 -32.91
C PRO A 290 -20.63 -22.88 -32.59
N ARG A 291 -19.55 -22.10 -32.43
CA ARG A 291 -18.23 -22.61 -31.98
C ARG A 291 -18.07 -22.67 -30.45
N TRP A 292 -19.13 -22.40 -29.70
CA TRP A 292 -19.10 -22.22 -28.26
C TRP A 292 -19.69 -23.44 -27.52
N THR A 293 -18.89 -24.09 -26.67
CA THR A 293 -19.33 -25.25 -25.87
C THR A 293 -19.43 -24.91 -24.38
N PRO A 294 -20.62 -25.07 -23.74
CA PRO A 294 -20.86 -24.72 -22.33
C PRO A 294 -19.94 -25.43 -21.32
N MET A 295 -19.41 -26.61 -21.68
CA MET A 295 -18.54 -27.42 -20.81
C MET A 295 -17.20 -26.76 -20.49
N ARG A 296 -16.66 -25.93 -21.40
CA ARG A 296 -15.34 -25.30 -21.22
C ARG A 296 -15.37 -24.15 -20.20
N TRP A 297 -16.53 -23.49 -20.07
CA TRP A 297 -16.73 -22.37 -19.15
C TRP A 297 -16.89 -22.83 -17.69
N ARG A 298 -17.55 -23.98 -17.43
CA ARG A 298 -17.67 -24.53 -16.06
C ARG A 298 -16.32 -24.71 -15.37
N ASN A 299 -15.27 -25.09 -16.10
CA ASN A 299 -13.92 -25.23 -15.56
C ASN A 299 -13.20 -23.89 -15.36
N CYS A 300 -13.48 -22.86 -16.18
CA CYS A 300 -12.98 -21.50 -15.94
C CYS A 300 -13.70 -20.82 -14.76
N ALA A 301 -15.01 -21.04 -14.61
CA ALA A 301 -15.81 -20.51 -13.50
C ALA A 301 -15.45 -21.16 -12.15
N ALA A 302 -14.97 -22.40 -12.15
CA ALA A 302 -14.56 -23.13 -10.95
C ALA A 302 -13.28 -22.60 -10.29
N SER A 303 -12.48 -21.76 -10.96
CA SER A 303 -11.26 -21.15 -10.39
C SER A 303 -11.47 -19.75 -9.81
N ILE A 304 -12.71 -19.33 -9.58
CA ILE A 304 -13.04 -17.99 -9.08
C ILE A 304 -13.18 -18.04 -7.55
N SER A 305 -12.10 -17.77 -6.83
CA SER A 305 -12.15 -17.58 -5.37
C SER A 305 -12.72 -16.21 -5.03
N ALA A 306 -13.78 -16.20 -4.22
CA ALA A 306 -14.39 -14.98 -3.68
C ALA A 306 -13.48 -14.33 -2.63
N LEU A 307 -13.10 -13.07 -2.85
CA LEU A 307 -12.59 -12.16 -1.81
C LEU A 307 -13.23 -10.79 -2.01
N PHE A 308 -13.83 -10.27 -0.94
CA PHE A 308 -14.62 -9.04 -0.93
C PHE A 308 -13.75 -7.78 -1.10
N SER A 309 -14.41 -6.73 -1.59
CA SER A 309 -13.95 -5.36 -1.87
C SER A 309 -13.07 -5.17 -3.11
N SER A 310 -13.68 -4.55 -4.13
CA SER A 310 -13.04 -3.89 -5.28
C SER A 310 -12.11 -4.71 -6.18
N VAL A 311 -12.53 -5.91 -6.62
CA VAL A 311 -11.76 -6.70 -7.60
C VAL A 311 -12.31 -6.60 -9.02
N THR A 312 -11.41 -6.26 -9.95
CA THR A 312 -11.52 -6.39 -11.40
C THR A 312 -11.52 -7.86 -11.79
N ILE A 313 -12.64 -8.38 -12.30
CA ILE A 313 -12.68 -9.74 -12.83
C ILE A 313 -12.36 -9.69 -14.33
N CYS A 314 -11.14 -10.08 -14.70
CA CYS A 314 -10.71 -10.19 -16.09
C CYS A 314 -10.82 -11.64 -16.57
N PHE A 315 -11.50 -11.86 -17.69
CA PHE A 315 -11.42 -13.13 -18.42
C PHE A 315 -10.89 -12.88 -19.82
N ARG A 316 -10.17 -13.87 -20.35
CA ARG A 316 -9.74 -13.91 -21.74
C ARG A 316 -10.64 -14.89 -22.48
N ILE A 317 -11.40 -14.39 -23.45
CA ILE A 317 -12.32 -15.19 -24.28
C ILE A 317 -11.64 -15.68 -25.55
#